data_AF-A0A7C5QWL0-F1
#
_entry.id   AF-A0A7C5QWL0-F1
#
_cell.length_a   1.000
_cell.length_b   1.000
_cell.length_c   1.000
_cell.angle_alpha   90.00
_cell.angle_beta   90.00
_cell.angle_gamma   90.00
#
_symmetry.space_group_name_H-M   'P 1'
#
loop_
_entity.id
_entity.type
_entity.pdbx_description
1 polymer ?
#
loop_
_entity_poly.entity_id
_entity_poly.type
_entity_poly.pdbx_seq_one_letter_code
_entity_poly.pdbx_strand_id
1 'polypeptide(L)' 'DRVGITLANLSILKTGKARAVRFSTLDALCRELGCQPADLLVYEAEDNEKDLIKAAE' A
#
# COMPACT_ATOMS: atom_id res chain seq x y z
N ASP A 1 -11.73 8.29 -11.16
CA ASP A 1 -12.09 9.72 -11.06
C ASP A 1 -11.84 10.32 -9.68
N ARG A 2 -12.48 9.85 -8.59
CA ARG A 2 -12.38 10.43 -7.23
C ARG A 2 -10.95 10.67 -6.69
N VAL A 3 -10.00 9.81 -7.00
CA VAL A 3 -8.62 9.83 -6.46
C VAL A 3 -7.59 10.38 -7.48
N GLY A 4 -8.02 10.72 -8.69
CA GLY A 4 -7.12 11.28 -9.72
C GLY A 4 -6.04 10.32 -10.25
N ILE A 5 -6.25 9.01 -10.15
CA ILE A 5 -5.35 7.97 -10.71
C ILE A 5 -6.09 7.03 -11.67
N THR A 6 -5.34 6.42 -12.58
CA THR A 6 -5.87 5.44 -13.54
C THR A 6 -6.28 4.14 -12.85
N LEU A 7 -7.18 3.38 -13.49
CA LEU A 7 -7.54 2.02 -13.04
C LEU A 7 -6.32 1.09 -12.96
N ALA A 8 -5.35 1.25 -13.87
CA ALA A 8 -4.10 0.49 -13.84
C ALA A 8 -3.30 0.78 -12.55
N ASN A 9 -3.12 2.05 -12.19
CA ASN A 9 -2.41 2.41 -10.94
C ASN A 9 -3.19 1.97 -9.69
N LEU A 10 -4.52 2.07 -9.72
CA LEU A 10 -5.37 1.57 -8.64
C LEU A 10 -5.21 0.05 -8.43
N SER A 11 -5.12 -0.71 -9.53
CA SER A 11 -4.87 -2.15 -9.48
C SER A 11 -3.51 -2.51 -8.87
N ILE A 12 -2.46 -1.75 -9.20
CA ILE A 12 -1.13 -1.92 -8.62
C ILE A 12 -1.13 -1.65 -7.11
N LEU A 13 -1.81 -0.58 -6.68
CA LEU A 13 -1.98 -0.27 -5.25
C LEU A 13 -2.75 -1.39 -4.52
N LYS A 14 -3.86 -1.86 -5.10
CA LYS A 14 -4.68 -2.95 -4.53
C LYS A 14 -3.90 -4.25 -4.34
N THR A 15 -2.93 -4.54 -5.21
CA THR A 15 -2.13 -5.77 -5.14
C THR A 15 -0.90 -5.65 -4.23
N GLY A 16 -0.67 -4.50 -3.59
CA GLY A 16 0.51 -4.25 -2.76
C GLY A 16 1.82 -4.16 -3.56
N LYS A 17 1.76 -4.10 -4.89
CA LYS A 17 2.94 -4.09 -5.77
C LYS A 17 3.45 -2.68 -6.06
N ALA A 18 2.82 -1.66 -5.51
CA ALA A 18 3.21 -0.27 -5.69
C ALA A 18 4.58 -0.02 -5.04
N ARG A 19 5.52 0.53 -5.81
CA ARG A 19 6.85 0.91 -5.31
C ARG A 19 6.87 2.30 -4.68
N ALA A 20 5.94 3.16 -5.07
CA ALA A 20 5.83 4.52 -4.59
C ALA A 20 4.39 5.00 -4.73
N VAL A 21 4.02 5.99 -3.90
CA VAL A 21 2.75 6.71 -4.00
C VAL A 21 3.02 8.20 -3.80
N ARG A 22 2.33 9.07 -4.55
CA ARG A 22 2.38 10.51 -4.30
C ARG A 22 1.56 10.85 -3.06
N PHE A 23 2.02 11.80 -2.25
CA PHE A 23 1.24 12.24 -1.08
C PHE A 23 -0.15 12.74 -1.44
N SER A 24 -0.31 13.44 -2.58
CA SER A 24 -1.64 13.86 -3.07
C SER A 24 -2.58 12.69 -3.36
N THR A 25 -2.04 11.55 -3.82
CA THR A 25 -2.81 10.34 -4.04
C THR A 25 -3.17 9.67 -2.71
N LEU A 26 -2.22 9.62 -1.76
CA LEU A 26 -2.47 9.08 -0.42
C LEU A 26 -3.53 9.90 0.33
N ASP A 27 -3.45 11.23 0.28
CA ASP A 27 -4.45 12.16 0.84
C ASP A 27 -5.84 11.91 0.26
N ALA A 28 -5.94 11.84 -1.08
CA ALA A 28 -7.20 11.55 -1.74
C ALA A 28 -7.75 10.16 -1.35
N LEU A 29 -6.91 9.14 -1.20
CA LEU A 29 -7.35 7.83 -0.70
C LEU A 29 -7.91 7.93 0.71
N CYS A 30 -7.20 8.59 1.61
CA CYS A 30 -7.62 8.76 3.02
C CYS A 30 -8.96 9.51 3.11
N ARG A 31 -9.11 10.61 2.35
CA ARG A 31 -10.37 11.38 2.31
C ARG A 31 -11.55 10.56 1.80
N GLU A 32 -11.34 9.81 0.72
CA GLU A 32 -12.42 9.08 0.06
C GLU A 32 -12.78 7.75 0.75
N LEU A 33 -11.86 7.18 1.54
CA LEU A 33 -12.06 5.97 2.35
C LEU A 33 -12.41 6.27 3.82
N GLY A 34 -12.20 7.52 4.28
CA GLY A 34 -12.42 7.90 5.67
C GLY A 34 -11.41 7.26 6.64
N CYS A 35 -10.16 7.07 6.21
CA CYS A 35 -9.10 6.46 7.01
C CYS A 35 -7.91 7.40 7.23
N GLN A 36 -6.97 6.96 8.07
CA GLN A 36 -5.69 7.61 8.29
C GLN A 36 -4.58 6.95 7.45
N PRO A 37 -3.46 7.64 7.17
CA PRO A 37 -2.32 7.05 6.47
C PRO A 37 -1.78 5.77 7.14
N ALA A 38 -1.83 5.70 8.46
CA ALA A 38 -1.40 4.53 9.23
C ALA A 38 -2.27 3.29 8.98
N ASP A 39 -3.50 3.46 8.49
CA ASP A 39 -4.39 2.35 8.12
C ASP A 39 -4.03 1.75 6.75
N LEU A 40 -3.24 2.47 5.94
CA LEU A 40 -2.88 2.09 4.57
C LEU A 40 -1.41 1.71 4.41
N LEU A 41 -0.53 2.32 5.22
CA LEU A 41 0.91 2.16 5.13
C LEU A 41 1.43 1.43 6.36
N VAL A 42 2.09 0.32 6.10
CA VAL A 42 2.86 -0.42 7.08
C VAL A 42 4.31 -0.44 6.64
N TYR A 43 5.21 -0.23 7.60
CA TYR A 43 6.62 -0.49 7.37
C TYR A 43 6.86 -1.99 7.49
N GLU A 44 7.15 -2.64 6.38
CA GLU A 44 7.71 -3.98 6.35
C GLU A 44 9.23 -3.81 6.25
N ALA A 45 9.96 -4.16 7.31
CA ALA A 45 11.41 -4.27 7.19
C ALA A 45 11.70 -5.31 6.10
N GLU A 46 12.63 -5.02 5.18
CA GLU A 46 13.08 -6.03 4.22
C GLU A 46 13.82 -7.13 4.98
N ASP A 47 13.07 -8.13 5.43
CA ASP A 47 13.53 -9.48 5.69
C ASP A 47 12.32 -10.42 5.67
N ASN A 48 12.48 -11.50 4.91
CA ASN A 48 11.54 -12.58 4.73
C ASN A 48 11.07 -13.20 6.06
N GLU A 49 10.06 -12.63 6.71
CA GLU A 49 9.45 -13.27 7.89
C GLU A 49 8.80 -14.62 7.52
N LYS A 50 8.42 -14.78 6.25
CA LYS A 50 8.02 -16.06 5.65
C LYS A 50 9.17 -17.06 5.43
N ASP A 51 10.43 -16.63 5.40
CA ASP A 51 11.59 -17.54 5.32
C ASP A 51 12.20 -17.82 6.70
N LEU A 52 12.09 -16.90 7.66
CA LEU A 52 12.49 -17.13 9.05
C LEU A 52 11.67 -18.24 9.72
N ILE A 53 10.37 -18.32 9.43
CA ILE A 53 9.51 -19.41 9.94
C ILE A 53 9.81 -20.74 9.22
N LYS A 54 10.13 -20.74 7.92
CA LYS A 54 10.48 -21.95 7.16
C LYS A 54 11.84 -22.57 7.52
N ALA A 55 12.77 -21.79 8.05
CA ALA A 55 14.08 -22.31 8.49
C ALA A 55 14.03 -22.97 9.88
N ALA A 56 12.92 -22.79 10.61
CA ALA A 56 12.69 -23.35 11.93
C ALA A 56 11.76 -24.58 11.94
N GLU A 57 11.24 -24.99 10.77
CA GLU A 57 10.53 -26.27 10.54
C GLU A 57 11.46 -27.32 9.92
#